data_AF-A0AAW0LL59-F1
#
_entry.id   AF-A0AAW0LL59-F1
#
_cell.length_a   1.000
_cell.length_b   1.000
_cell.length_c   1.000
_cell.angle_alpha   90.00
_cell.angle_beta   90.00
_cell.angle_gamma   90.00
#
_symmetry.space_group_name_H-M   'P 1'
#
loop_
_entity.id
_entity.type
_entity.pdbx_description
1 polymer ?
#
loop_
_entity_poly.entity_id
_entity_poly.type
_entity_poly.pdbx_seq_one_letter_code
_entity_poly.pdbx_strand_id
1 'polypeptide(L)'
;MTAFDREFEKEIKEAGNTIFNPPSSIDDLLTVLDKKVVSILDTIAKVKFCLVMLDLECDALVVEMFQSFLKIIRSNHPPAVLSAIEKFMNLIIDESEDISLDLLSSLFANVRRGN
;
A
#
# COMPACT_ATOMS: atom_id res chain seq x y z
N MET A 1 22.40 11.01 -6.39
CA MET A 1 21.15 10.98 -5.61
C MET A 1 20.05 11.58 -6.47
N THR A 2 19.03 10.79 -6.79
CA THR A 2 17.92 11.20 -7.67
C THR A 2 17.04 12.25 -6.98
N ALA A 3 16.15 12.90 -7.74
CA ALA A 3 15.15 13.79 -7.14
C ALA A 3 14.24 13.05 -6.15
N PHE A 4 13.90 11.80 -6.48
CA PHE A 4 13.11 10.92 -5.63
C PHE A 4 13.81 10.62 -4.31
N ASP A 5 15.09 10.24 -4.33
CA ASP A 5 15.84 9.90 -3.11
C ASP A 5 15.83 11.06 -2.10
N ARG A 6 15.96 12.30 -2.60
CA ARG A 6 15.94 13.52 -1.76
C ARG A 6 14.57 13.80 -1.16
N GLU A 7 13.52 13.63 -1.94
CA GLU A 7 12.14 13.86 -1.48
C GLU A 7 11.72 12.79 -0.47
N PHE A 8 12.05 11.52 -0.73
CA PHE A 8 11.79 10.42 0.18
C PHE A 8 12.54 10.57 1.51
N GLU A 9 13.83 10.93 1.48
CA GLU A 9 14.61 11.18 2.69
C GLU A 9 14.00 12.31 3.54
N LYS A 10 13.54 13.37 2.88
CA LYS A 10 12.86 14.50 3.54
C LYS A 10 11.56 14.03 4.22
N GLU A 11 10.71 13.28 3.50
CA GLU A 11 9.46 12.74 4.06
C GLU A 11 9.70 11.83 5.28
N ILE A 12 10.69 10.94 5.20
CA ILE A 12 11.06 10.04 6.31
C ILE A 12 11.50 10.83 7.54
N LYS A 13 12.34 11.86 7.34
CA LYS A 13 12.82 12.73 8.43
C LYS A 13 11.70 13.54 9.06
N GLU A 14 10.82 14.12 8.25
CA GLU A 14 9.66 14.87 8.73
C GLU A 14 8.71 13.96 9.51
N ALA A 15 8.31 12.81 8.95
CA ALA A 15 7.46 11.84 9.62
C ALA A 15 8.08 11.32 10.92
N GLY A 16 9.39 11.04 10.92
CA GLY A 16 10.12 10.62 12.13
C GLY A 16 10.05 11.68 13.23
N ASN A 17 10.34 12.94 12.90
CA ASN A 17 10.26 14.05 13.87
C ASN A 17 8.84 14.23 14.43
N THR A 18 7.80 14.06 13.60
CA THR A 18 6.41 14.13 14.03
C THR A 18 6.01 12.93 14.89
N ILE A 19 6.57 11.74 14.69
CA ILE A 19 6.35 10.60 15.58
C ILE A 19 7.00 10.82 16.95
N PHE A 20 8.23 11.34 16.97
CA PHE A 20 8.93 11.64 18.23
C PHE A 20 8.30 12.82 18.99
N ASN A 21 7.60 13.71 18.28
CA ASN A 21 6.87 14.84 18.85
C ASN A 21 5.45 14.88 18.26
N PRO A 22 4.54 14.01 18.73
CA PRO A 22 3.21 13.87 18.15
C PRO A 22 2.39 15.15 18.34
N PRO A 23 1.53 15.50 17.36
CA PRO A 23 0.59 16.59 17.54
C PRO A 23 -0.38 16.29 18.69
N SER A 24 -0.83 17.33 19.38
CA SER A 24 -1.75 17.20 20.51
C SER A 24 -3.19 16.86 20.09
N SER A 25 -3.53 17.13 18.83
CA SER A 25 -4.82 16.79 18.23
C SER A 25 -4.82 15.35 17.72
N ILE A 26 -5.87 14.61 18.05
CA ILE A 26 -6.10 13.25 17.55
C ILE A 26 -6.29 13.27 16.03
N ASP A 27 -6.98 14.27 15.47
CA ASP A 27 -7.21 14.36 14.03
C ASP A 27 -5.91 14.60 13.24
N ASP A 28 -5.01 15.41 13.81
CA ASP A 28 -3.69 15.65 13.22
C ASP A 28 -2.82 14.39 13.30
N LEU A 29 -2.93 13.62 14.39
CA LEU A 29 -2.22 12.35 14.55
C LEU A 29 -2.71 11.31 13.53
N LEU A 30 -4.03 11.18 13.33
CA LEU A 30 -4.61 10.32 12.29
C LEU A 30 -4.10 10.71 10.90
N THR A 31 -4.10 12.02 10.60
CA THR A 31 -3.57 12.55 9.34
C THR A 31 -2.11 12.18 9.10
N VAL A 32 -1.27 12.24 10.15
CA VAL A 32 0.14 11.84 10.08
C VAL A 32 0.29 10.35 9.79
N LEU A 33 -0.52 9.50 10.44
CA LEU A 33 -0.50 8.06 10.22
C LEU A 33 -0.96 7.69 8.80
N ASP A 34 -2.01 8.32 8.29
CA ASP A 34 -2.50 8.10 6.92
C ASP A 34 -1.43 8.48 5.88
N LYS A 35 -0.79 9.64 6.04
CA LYS A 35 0.34 10.05 5.19
C LYS A 35 1.48 9.03 5.24
N LYS A 36 1.74 8.45 6.40
CA LYS A 36 2.79 7.44 6.57
C LYS A 36 2.47 6.16 5.81
N VAL A 37 1.22 5.69 5.89
CA VAL A 37 0.75 4.53 5.12
C VAL A 37 0.93 4.76 3.63
N VAL A 38 0.52 5.94 3.13
CA VAL A 38 0.72 6.31 1.72
C VAL A 38 2.19 6.30 1.33
N SER A 39 3.06 6.94 2.11
CA SER A 39 4.51 7.00 1.83
C SER A 39 5.16 5.61 1.83
N ILE A 40 4.75 4.71 2.73
CA ILE A 40 5.22 3.31 2.74
C ILE A 40 4.78 2.59 1.46
N LEU A 41 3.50 2.66 1.09
CA LEU A 41 2.99 2.01 -0.13
C LEU A 41 3.68 2.55 -1.39
N ASP A 42 3.87 3.87 -1.48
CA ASP A 42 4.61 4.51 -2.56
C ASP A 42 6.06 4.03 -2.63
N THR A 43 6.71 3.85 -1.49
CA THR A 43 8.09 3.35 -1.43
C THR A 43 8.17 1.93 -1.93
N ILE A 44 7.30 1.05 -1.43
CA ILE A 44 7.24 -0.37 -1.81
C ILE A 44 6.93 -0.50 -3.32
N ALA A 45 6.05 0.35 -3.86
CA ALA A 45 5.78 0.44 -5.30
C ALA A 45 7.03 0.85 -6.09
N LYS A 46 7.72 1.91 -5.66
CA LYS A 46 8.87 2.49 -6.36
C LYS A 46 10.09 1.58 -6.35
N VAL A 47 10.35 0.88 -5.25
CA VAL A 47 11.43 -0.14 -5.19
C VAL A 47 11.02 -1.43 -5.91
N LYS A 48 9.84 -1.47 -6.53
CA LYS A 48 9.29 -2.62 -7.26
C LYS A 48 9.33 -3.89 -6.42
N PHE A 49 9.02 -3.77 -5.13
CA PHE A 49 9.05 -4.91 -4.21
C PHE A 49 8.13 -6.04 -4.65
N CYS A 50 7.02 -5.70 -5.31
CA CYS A 50 6.14 -6.67 -5.96
C CYS A 50 6.86 -7.55 -6.98
N LEU A 51 7.75 -7.01 -7.80
CA LEU A 51 8.53 -7.80 -8.76
C LEU A 51 9.42 -8.79 -8.06
N VAL A 52 10.09 -8.37 -6.99
CA VAL A 52 10.93 -9.28 -6.19
C VAL A 52 10.09 -10.42 -5.61
N MET A 53 8.86 -10.15 -5.16
CA MET A 53 7.96 -11.21 -4.68
C MET A 53 7.52 -12.16 -5.80
N LEU A 54 7.25 -11.65 -7.00
CA LEU A 54 6.86 -12.45 -8.17
C LEU A 54 8.04 -13.29 -8.67
N ASP A 55 9.24 -12.69 -8.81
CA ASP A 55 10.47 -13.37 -9.24
C ASP A 55 10.90 -14.50 -8.29
N LEU A 56 10.57 -14.38 -7.00
CA LEU A 56 10.83 -15.39 -5.99
C LEU A 56 9.68 -16.39 -5.82
N GLU A 57 8.66 -16.35 -6.68
CA GLU A 57 7.48 -17.23 -6.65
C GLU A 57 6.78 -17.22 -5.26
N CYS A 58 6.74 -16.06 -4.60
CA CYS A 58 6.14 -15.89 -3.27
C CYS A 58 4.61 -15.72 -3.32
N ASP A 59 3.91 -16.57 -4.07
CA ASP A 59 2.49 -16.41 -4.42
C ASP A 59 1.56 -16.31 -3.21
N ALA A 60 1.81 -17.11 -2.18
CA ALA A 60 1.02 -17.08 -0.95
C ALA A 60 1.07 -15.69 -0.27
N LEU A 61 2.26 -15.06 -0.28
CA LEU A 61 2.44 -13.72 0.30
C LEU A 61 1.75 -12.65 -0.55
N VAL A 62 1.77 -12.78 -1.88
CA VAL A 62 1.03 -11.91 -2.80
C VAL A 62 -0.48 -11.96 -2.49
N VAL A 63 -1.03 -13.17 -2.34
CA VAL A 63 -2.45 -13.39 -2.01
C VAL A 63 -2.80 -12.81 -0.65
N GLU A 64 -2.00 -13.07 0.40
CA GLU A 64 -2.23 -12.53 1.74
C GLU A 64 -2.20 -10.99 1.77
N MET A 65 -1.28 -10.39 1.00
CA MET A 65 -1.17 -8.94 0.88
C MET A 65 -2.41 -8.35 0.21
N PHE A 66 -2.89 -8.93 -0.90
CA PHE A 66 -4.13 -8.52 -1.56
C PHE A 66 -5.33 -8.63 -0.63
N GLN A 67 -5.48 -9.74 0.08
CA GLN A 67 -6.58 -9.92 1.03
C GLN A 67 -6.53 -8.89 2.16
N SER A 68 -5.33 -8.52 2.62
CA SER A 68 -5.14 -7.48 3.63
C SER A 68 -5.53 -6.10 3.10
N PHE A 69 -5.09 -5.75 1.88
CA PHE A 69 -5.46 -4.50 1.22
C PHE A 69 -6.95 -4.38 0.92
N LEU A 70 -7.60 -5.46 0.48
CA LEU A 70 -9.05 -5.50 0.24
C LEU A 70 -9.85 -5.28 1.55
N LYS A 71 -9.33 -5.67 2.71
CA LYS A 71 -9.93 -5.33 4.01
C LYS A 71 -9.79 -3.84 4.31
N ILE A 72 -8.63 -3.25 4.02
CA ILE A 72 -8.37 -1.82 4.24
C ILE A 72 -9.23 -0.95 3.32
N ILE A 73 -9.41 -1.33 2.05
CA ILE A 73 -10.26 -0.54 1.12
C ILE A 73 -11.70 -0.41 1.64
N ARG A 74 -12.16 -1.36 2.46
CA ARG A 74 -13.52 -1.37 3.01
C ARG A 74 -13.73 -0.50 4.25
N SER A 75 -12.68 -0.15 4.97
CA SER A 75 -12.78 0.51 6.29
C SER A 75 -12.96 2.04 6.25
N ASN A 76 -13.46 2.60 5.13
CA ASN A 76 -13.69 4.03 4.93
C ASN A 76 -12.46 4.90 5.29
N HIS A 77 -11.30 4.53 4.74
CA HIS A 77 -10.06 5.29 4.87
C HIS A 77 -10.05 6.52 3.96
N PRO A 78 -9.14 7.50 4.20
CA PRO A 78 -9.00 8.65 3.32
C PRO A 78 -8.75 8.25 1.86
N PRO A 79 -9.30 9.00 0.88
CA PRO A 79 -9.16 8.66 -0.55
C PRO A 79 -7.71 8.49 -1.02
N ALA A 80 -6.76 9.21 -0.42
CA ALA A 80 -5.34 9.08 -0.76
C ALA A 80 -4.77 7.69 -0.40
N VAL A 81 -5.16 7.14 0.75
CA VAL A 81 -4.77 5.78 1.17
C VAL A 81 -5.36 4.75 0.21
N LEU A 82 -6.65 4.89 -0.12
CA LEU A 82 -7.34 4.00 -1.05
C LEU A 82 -6.67 4.02 -2.43
N SER A 83 -6.34 5.20 -2.96
CA SER A 83 -5.66 5.35 -4.25
C SER A 83 -4.25 4.75 -4.25
N ALA A 84 -3.49 4.90 -3.16
CA ALA A 84 -2.17 4.29 -3.05
C ALA A 84 -2.23 2.76 -3.05
N ILE A 85 -3.18 2.19 -2.31
CA ILE A 85 -3.42 0.74 -2.28
C ILE A 85 -3.83 0.23 -3.67
N GLU A 86 -4.78 0.91 -4.32
CA GLU A 86 -5.25 0.53 -5.66
C GLU A 86 -4.11 0.52 -6.68
N LYS A 87 -3.30 1.59 -6.72
CA LYS A 87 -2.12 1.66 -7.60
C LYS A 87 -1.16 0.51 -7.37
N PHE A 88 -0.92 0.15 -6.12
CA PHE A 88 -0.02 -0.94 -5.78
C PHE A 88 -0.58 -2.31 -6.18
N MET A 89 -1.88 -2.54 -5.96
CA MET A 89 -2.55 -3.76 -6.42
C MET A 89 -2.53 -3.88 -7.95
N ASN A 90 -2.76 -2.77 -8.68
CA ASN A 90 -2.67 -2.75 -10.13
C ASN A 90 -1.26 -3.07 -10.62
N LEU A 91 -0.21 -2.53 -9.97
CA LEU A 91 1.18 -2.84 -10.31
C LEU A 91 1.48 -4.34 -10.24
N ILE A 92 0.93 -5.05 -9.24
CA ILE A 92 1.11 -6.50 -9.15
C ILE A 92 0.39 -7.22 -10.30
N ILE A 93 -0.83 -6.81 -10.61
CA ILE A 93 -1.61 -7.40 -11.71
C ILE A 93 -0.91 -7.18 -13.05
N ASP A 94 -0.43 -5.96 -13.31
CA ASP A 94 0.20 -5.57 -14.57
C ASP A 94 1.54 -6.30 -14.81
N GLU A 95 2.26 -6.62 -13.74
CA GLU A 95 3.57 -7.27 -13.81
C GLU A 95 3.50 -8.80 -13.67
N SER A 96 2.33 -9.37 -13.39
CA SER A 96 2.13 -10.82 -13.29
C SER A 96 1.97 -11.44 -14.68
N GLU A 97 2.71 -12.51 -14.99
CA GLU A 97 2.50 -13.26 -16.23
C GLU A 97 1.14 -13.99 -16.23
N ASP A 98 0.83 -14.63 -15.10
CA ASP A 98 -0.44 -15.31 -14.85
C ASP A 98 -0.99 -14.90 -13.48
N ILE A 99 -2.33 -14.78 -13.39
CA ILE A 99 -3.00 -14.45 -12.13
C ILE A 99 -3.47 -15.73 -11.45
N SER A 100 -3.02 -15.95 -10.21
CA SER A 100 -3.43 -17.13 -9.45
C SER A 100 -4.94 -17.17 -9.18
N LEU A 101 -5.51 -18.39 -9.19
CA LEU A 101 -6.94 -18.60 -8.92
C LEU A 101 -7.35 -18.13 -7.52
N ASP A 102 -6.43 -18.19 -6.55
CA ASP A 102 -6.66 -17.71 -5.19
C ASP A 102 -6.78 -16.17 -5.13
N LEU A 103 -6.00 -15.47 -5.96
CA LEU A 103 -6.11 -14.01 -6.10
C LEU A 103 -7.45 -13.63 -6.73
N LEU A 104 -7.83 -14.31 -7.82
CA LEU A 104 -9.12 -14.11 -8.48
C LEU A 104 -10.29 -14.39 -7.52
N SER A 105 -10.23 -15.51 -6.80
CA SER A 105 -11.24 -15.89 -5.81
C SER A 105 -11.37 -14.83 -4.73
N SER A 106 -10.24 -14.26 -4.28
CA SER A 106 -10.22 -13.15 -3.34
C SER A 106 -10.93 -11.92 -3.92
N LEU A 107 -10.62 -11.49 -5.15
CA LEU A 107 -11.28 -10.36 -5.81
C LEU A 107 -12.79 -10.59 -6.00
N PHE A 108 -13.20 -11.76 -6.49
CA PHE A 108 -14.63 -12.09 -6.70
C PHE A 108 -15.42 -12.13 -5.39
N ALA A 109 -14.85 -12.72 -4.33
CA ALA A 109 -15.46 -12.69 -3.01
C ALA A 109 -15.65 -11.26 -2.50
N ASN A 110 -14.79 -10.34 -2.94
CA ASN A 110 -14.89 -8.93 -2.59
C ASN A 110 -15.99 -8.19 -3.35
N VAL A 111 -16.10 -8.40 -4.67
CA VAL A 111 -17.13 -7.81 -5.53
C VAL A 111 -18.53 -8.32 -5.16
N ARG A 112 -18.68 -9.63 -4.90
CA ARG A 112 -19.99 -10.24 -4.60
C ARG A 112 -20.63 -9.75 -3.30
N ARG A 113 -19.84 -9.25 -2.33
CA ARG A 113 -20.33 -8.68 -1.07
C ARG A 113 -20.68 -7.19 -1.15
N GLY A 114 -20.40 -6.54 -2.28
CA GLY A 114 -20.66 -5.10 -2.49
C GLY A 114 -21.98 -4.78 -3.19
N ASN A 115 -22.81 -5.80 -3.49
CA ASN A 115 -24.14 -5.67 -4.09
C ASN A 115 -25.24 -6.00 -3.08
#